data_AF-A0A935XYK7-F1
#
_entry.id   AF-A0A935XYK7-F1
#
_cell.length_a   1.000
_cell.length_b   1.000
_cell.length_c   1.000
_cell.angle_alpha   90.00
_cell.angle_beta   90.00
_cell.angle_gamma   90.00
#
_symmetry.space_group_name_H-M   'P 1'
#
loop_
_entity.id
_entity.type
_entity.pdbx_description
1 polymer ?
#
loop_
_entity_poly.entity_id
_entity_poly.type
_entity_poly.pdbx_seq_one_letter_code
_entity_poly.pdbx_strand_id
1 'polypeptide(L)'
;MRRVAVTGWGVISPAGNGADTFFANLLAARSGLAIMDVNHYVNPDQIVAGRVAFDATEHFTRMQLITMDPTAQFAVVAAREALAQAGLADAQARGEAIDPDRFGIAIGTGMGGSGSVDAAYTFMFEGRAPRARPMTVVLGMNNGITAQLGLAFGLRGPSTTVSNACASAATAIGDAVRSIRHGYADAMLVGGSEALLNRGTIKAWQAMQTLAKPHPDGAEASCRPFSADRSGLVLAEGAGVLVLEAWEVAQRRGATILAELAGFGSSTDAHHLTQPHAPGQARAMRLALADAGLQPQDIGYLNAHGTATEVGDVVESEAIALAFGDAAGQLAVSSTKALHGHTLGAAGAIELIASLMALRNKQLPPTAFLDTPDPRCTLDYIPHTARPAPGLRAIMSNSFAFGGSNAVLVAKEACRMTRAGLALLAALAAGCVHAGRPLSVDDASVNDPGNGHLEGWFARQPGKVNSWTLAPAWSPTEGIELGAALSRDTTTPATGTAVQLKWRITPSKEDGCNIGAVGGLAHQQGSGNTPYVNGLLTCNTAMGAVHLNLGANRAPGSPTLATGGVAFERAIGAITAHIEWFGQQRAKPTVQAGVRTEVAKGWQLDGTLGRSAGETLLSVGFKYSF
;
A
#
# COMPACT_ATOMS: atom_id res chain seq x y z
N MET A 1 -9.42 9.04 1.90
CA MET A 1 -9.78 7.64 2.20
C MET A 1 -8.70 7.04 3.09
N ARG A 2 -8.99 5.95 3.82
CA ARG A 2 -7.97 5.26 4.64
C ARG A 2 -6.91 4.58 3.75
N ARG A 3 -5.65 4.51 4.20
CA ARG A 3 -4.64 3.65 3.55
C ARG A 3 -4.85 2.20 4.01
N VAL A 4 -4.50 1.22 3.18
CA VAL A 4 -4.72 -0.21 3.49
C VAL A 4 -3.38 -0.93 3.59
N ALA A 5 -3.07 -1.39 4.80
CA ALA A 5 -1.87 -2.15 5.12
C ALA A 5 -2.10 -3.64 4.86
N VAL A 6 -1.10 -4.32 4.31
CA VAL A 6 -0.97 -5.79 4.41
C VAL A 6 -0.13 -6.09 5.64
N THR A 7 -0.65 -6.89 6.58
CA THR A 7 0.02 -7.21 7.86
C THR A 7 0.40 -8.67 8.00
N GLY A 8 -0.23 -9.56 7.23
CA GLY A 8 0.12 -10.97 7.16
C GLY A 8 -0.38 -11.63 5.88
N TRP A 9 0.27 -12.73 5.48
CA TRP A 9 -0.15 -13.59 4.36
C TRP A 9 0.15 -15.06 4.63
N GLY A 10 -0.53 -15.94 3.91
CA GLY A 10 -0.31 -17.38 3.96
C GLY A 10 -0.73 -18.11 2.68
N VAL A 11 -0.09 -19.25 2.40
CA VAL A 11 -0.17 -19.94 1.10
C VAL A 11 -0.23 -21.46 1.27
N ILE A 12 -1.15 -22.08 0.51
CA ILE A 12 -1.22 -23.51 0.23
C ILE A 12 -1.14 -23.66 -1.30
N SER A 13 -0.08 -24.28 -1.81
CA SER A 13 0.24 -24.28 -3.25
C SER A 13 1.02 -25.54 -3.65
N PRO A 14 0.92 -26.02 -4.91
CA PRO A 14 1.76 -27.12 -5.42
C PRO A 14 3.24 -26.78 -5.37
N ALA A 15 3.61 -25.50 -5.52
CA ALA A 15 4.98 -25.01 -5.36
C ALA A 15 5.43 -24.88 -3.89
N GLY A 16 4.57 -25.19 -2.91
CA GLY A 16 4.90 -25.24 -1.49
C GLY A 16 3.75 -24.81 -0.58
N ASN A 17 3.62 -25.48 0.57
CA ASN A 17 2.80 -25.02 1.69
C ASN A 17 3.64 -24.12 2.60
N GLY A 18 3.05 -23.03 3.07
CA GLY A 18 3.75 -21.94 3.75
C GLY A 18 4.34 -20.95 2.74
N ALA A 19 4.10 -19.65 2.96
CA ALA A 19 4.48 -18.59 2.04
C ALA A 19 6.00 -18.50 1.80
N ASP A 20 6.81 -18.73 2.85
CA ASP A 20 8.28 -18.72 2.74
C ASP A 20 8.80 -19.92 1.93
N THR A 21 8.23 -21.13 2.10
CA THR A 21 8.53 -22.32 1.29
C THR A 21 8.18 -22.09 -0.17
N PHE A 22 6.96 -21.60 -0.42
CA PHE A 22 6.43 -21.27 -1.72
C PHE A 22 7.33 -20.28 -2.46
N PHE A 23 7.67 -19.15 -1.83
CA PHE A 23 8.50 -18.12 -2.45
C PHE A 23 9.95 -18.58 -2.67
N ALA A 24 10.53 -19.37 -1.76
CA ALA A 24 11.85 -19.98 -1.96
C ALA A 24 11.88 -20.91 -3.18
N ASN A 25 10.83 -21.72 -3.38
CA ASN A 25 10.70 -22.57 -4.56
C ASN A 25 10.44 -21.75 -5.84
N LEU A 26 9.68 -20.66 -5.79
CA LEU A 26 9.52 -19.74 -6.91
C LEU A 26 10.86 -19.15 -7.37
N LEU A 27 11.67 -18.62 -6.43
CA LEU A 27 12.99 -18.06 -6.76
C LEU A 27 13.97 -19.12 -7.28
N ALA A 28 13.82 -20.38 -6.87
CA ALA A 28 14.62 -21.51 -7.32
C ALA A 28 14.08 -22.19 -8.61
N ALA A 29 13.06 -21.61 -9.26
CA ALA A 29 12.39 -22.17 -10.43
C ALA A 29 11.87 -23.62 -10.26
N ARG A 30 11.48 -23.99 -9.03
CA ARG A 30 11.00 -25.33 -8.69
C ARG A 30 9.50 -25.44 -8.92
N SER A 31 9.13 -26.23 -9.93
CA SER A 31 7.75 -26.47 -10.31
C SER A 31 7.11 -27.54 -9.41
N GLY A 32 5.86 -27.31 -9.02
CA GLY A 32 4.99 -28.27 -8.34
C GLY A 32 4.05 -29.01 -9.31
N LEU A 33 4.31 -28.93 -10.62
CA LEU A 33 3.49 -29.57 -11.65
C LEU A 33 3.96 -31.01 -11.89
N ALA A 34 3.03 -31.96 -11.90
CA ALA A 34 3.31 -33.38 -12.05
C ALA A 34 2.26 -34.07 -12.91
N ILE A 35 2.54 -35.32 -13.34
CA ILE A 35 1.50 -36.19 -13.89
C ILE A 35 0.55 -36.62 -12.77
N MET A 36 -0.74 -36.40 -12.99
CA MET A 36 -1.83 -36.82 -12.11
C MET A 36 -2.75 -37.79 -12.87
N ASP A 37 -3.07 -38.92 -12.24
CA ASP A 37 -4.16 -39.80 -12.72
C ASP A 37 -5.51 -39.24 -12.26
N VAL A 38 -6.46 -39.18 -13.20
CA VAL A 38 -7.79 -38.58 -13.05
C VAL A 38 -8.88 -39.64 -12.90
N ASN A 39 -8.57 -40.92 -13.14
CA ASN A 39 -9.54 -42.01 -13.17
C ASN A 39 -9.19 -43.16 -12.23
N HIS A 40 -10.22 -43.84 -11.72
CA HIS A 40 -10.14 -45.21 -11.22
C HIS A 40 -11.02 -46.16 -12.06
N TYR A 41 -11.40 -45.75 -13.29
CA TYR A 41 -12.35 -46.45 -14.14
C TYR A 41 -12.06 -46.34 -15.65
N VAL A 42 -12.02 -47.51 -16.29
CA VAL A 42 -12.17 -47.82 -17.73
C VAL A 42 -11.12 -47.24 -18.71
N ASN A 43 -10.65 -45.99 -18.56
CA ASN A 43 -9.55 -45.44 -19.38
C ASN A 43 -8.55 -44.66 -18.50
N PRO A 44 -7.23 -44.92 -18.61
CA PRO A 44 -6.20 -44.15 -17.92
C PRO A 44 -5.99 -42.80 -18.62
N ASP A 45 -6.69 -41.78 -18.15
CA ASP A 45 -6.55 -40.39 -18.60
C ASP A 45 -5.59 -39.64 -17.68
N GLN A 46 -4.30 -39.68 -17.98
CA GLN A 46 -3.30 -38.87 -17.28
C GLN A 46 -3.31 -37.42 -17.78
N ILE A 47 -3.15 -36.46 -16.86
CA ILE A 47 -2.90 -35.04 -17.18
C ILE A 47 -1.67 -34.52 -16.45
N VAL A 48 -1.16 -33.37 -16.87
CA VAL A 48 -0.33 -32.53 -16.00
C VAL A 48 -1.26 -31.72 -15.09
N ALA A 49 -0.98 -31.68 -13.79
CA ALA A 49 -1.69 -30.85 -12.83
C ALA A 49 -0.77 -30.33 -11.73
N GLY A 50 -1.09 -29.15 -11.18
CA GLY A 50 -0.55 -28.67 -9.92
C GLY A 50 -1.42 -29.15 -8.76
N ARG A 51 -1.16 -30.37 -8.26
CA ARG A 51 -1.85 -30.91 -7.09
C ARG A 51 -1.14 -30.48 -5.80
N VAL A 52 -1.88 -30.12 -4.75
CA VAL A 52 -1.26 -29.76 -3.47
C VAL A 52 -0.96 -31.02 -2.66
N ALA A 53 0.26 -31.10 -2.11
CA ALA A 53 0.62 -32.08 -1.10
C ALA A 53 0.04 -31.66 0.26
N PHE A 54 -1.14 -32.18 0.62
CA PHE A 54 -1.89 -31.77 1.82
C PHE A 54 -2.63 -32.97 2.45
N ASP A 55 -2.40 -33.21 3.73
CA ASP A 55 -3.23 -34.12 4.53
C ASP A 55 -4.15 -33.30 5.45
N ALA A 56 -5.45 -33.38 5.20
CA ALA A 56 -6.44 -32.65 5.97
C ALA A 56 -6.59 -33.17 7.42
N THR A 57 -6.15 -34.40 7.71
CA THR A 57 -6.24 -35.02 9.05
C THR A 57 -5.20 -34.46 10.02
N GLU A 58 -4.09 -33.91 9.53
CA GLU A 58 -3.11 -33.16 10.34
C GLU A 58 -3.65 -31.77 10.80
N HIS A 59 -4.75 -31.31 10.21
CA HIS A 59 -5.23 -29.93 10.36
C HIS A 59 -6.66 -29.81 10.91
N PHE A 60 -7.45 -30.88 10.86
CA PHE A 60 -8.87 -30.89 11.18
C PHE A 60 -9.33 -32.20 11.82
N THR A 61 -10.25 -32.10 12.78
CA THR A 61 -10.93 -33.27 13.35
C THR A 61 -11.86 -33.92 12.33
N ARG A 62 -12.15 -35.21 12.52
CA ARG A 62 -13.13 -35.97 11.70
C ARG A 62 -14.49 -35.27 11.56
N MET A 63 -14.93 -34.53 12.58
CA MET A 63 -16.21 -33.80 12.54
C MET A 63 -16.14 -32.54 11.67
N GLN A 64 -15.02 -31.83 11.67
CA GLN A 64 -14.78 -30.68 10.78
C GLN A 64 -14.71 -31.14 9.31
N LEU A 65 -14.00 -32.24 9.02
CA LEU A 65 -13.88 -32.82 7.68
C LEU A 65 -15.22 -33.27 7.06
N ILE A 66 -16.26 -33.51 7.86
CA ILE A 66 -17.61 -33.82 7.36
C ILE A 66 -18.37 -32.55 6.90
N THR A 67 -17.89 -31.36 7.28
CA THR A 67 -18.55 -30.06 7.03
C THR A 67 -17.71 -29.07 6.22
N MET A 68 -16.45 -29.40 5.90
CA MET A 68 -15.53 -28.58 5.12
C MET A 68 -15.17 -29.27 3.80
N ASP A 69 -15.47 -28.62 2.68
CA ASP A 69 -14.92 -28.99 1.37
C ASP A 69 -13.41 -28.66 1.32
N PRO A 70 -12.57 -29.38 0.55
CA PRO A 70 -11.15 -29.05 0.40
C PRO A 70 -10.84 -27.58 0.08
N THR A 71 -11.70 -26.88 -0.67
CA THR A 71 -11.59 -25.41 -0.86
C THR A 71 -11.57 -24.64 0.47
N ALA A 72 -12.48 -24.96 1.38
CA ALA A 72 -12.51 -24.37 2.72
C ALA A 72 -11.35 -24.86 3.60
N GLN A 73 -10.90 -26.11 3.45
CA GLN A 73 -9.77 -26.66 4.20
C GLN A 73 -8.47 -25.91 3.89
N PHE A 74 -8.13 -25.75 2.60
CA PHE A 74 -6.95 -24.99 2.17
C PHE A 74 -7.01 -23.53 2.65
N ALA A 75 -8.17 -22.88 2.51
CA ALA A 75 -8.38 -21.50 2.95
C ALA A 75 -8.17 -21.32 4.46
N VAL A 76 -8.71 -22.21 5.29
CA VAL A 76 -8.56 -22.14 6.75
C VAL A 76 -7.10 -22.36 7.17
N VAL A 77 -6.32 -23.22 6.49
CA VAL A 77 -4.89 -23.40 6.82
C VAL A 77 -4.06 -22.20 6.37
N ALA A 78 -4.25 -21.69 5.15
CA ALA A 78 -3.61 -20.45 4.70
C ALA A 78 -3.96 -19.23 5.59
N ALA A 79 -5.20 -19.17 6.08
CA ALA A 79 -5.63 -18.14 7.03
C ALA A 79 -4.94 -18.26 8.40
N ARG A 80 -4.68 -19.47 8.92
CA ARG A 80 -3.92 -19.67 10.18
C ARG A 80 -2.53 -19.04 10.06
N GLU A 81 -1.83 -19.24 8.94
CA GLU A 81 -0.53 -18.63 8.66
C GLU A 81 -0.63 -17.09 8.57
N ALA A 82 -1.58 -16.58 7.79
CA ALA A 82 -1.76 -15.13 7.61
C ALA A 82 -2.10 -14.40 8.92
N LEU A 83 -3.01 -14.94 9.73
CA LEU A 83 -3.42 -14.38 11.02
C LEU A 83 -2.29 -14.46 12.07
N ALA A 84 -1.46 -15.50 12.03
CA ALA A 84 -0.27 -15.63 12.87
C ALA A 84 0.81 -14.62 12.47
N GLN A 85 1.12 -14.48 11.18
CA GLN A 85 2.10 -13.49 10.70
C GLN A 85 1.66 -12.05 11.01
N ALA A 86 0.36 -11.76 11.00
CA ALA A 86 -0.19 -10.48 11.42
C ALA A 86 -0.11 -10.22 12.95
N GLY A 87 0.23 -11.21 13.79
CA GLY A 87 0.36 -11.05 15.24
C GLY A 87 -0.96 -10.69 15.94
N LEU A 88 -2.09 -11.18 15.42
CA LEU A 88 -3.42 -10.82 15.94
C LEU A 88 -3.73 -11.49 17.28
N ALA A 89 -3.20 -12.70 17.53
CA ALA A 89 -3.29 -13.34 18.83
C ALA A 89 -2.53 -12.54 19.92
N ASP A 90 -1.37 -11.99 19.59
CA ASP A 90 -0.58 -11.15 20.51
C ASP A 90 -1.30 -9.82 20.79
N ALA A 91 -1.94 -9.23 19.78
CA ALA A 91 -2.76 -8.03 19.94
C ALA A 91 -3.97 -8.30 20.86
N GLN A 92 -4.67 -9.42 20.65
CA GLN A 92 -5.74 -9.89 21.53
C GLN A 92 -5.27 -10.08 22.99
N ALA A 93 -4.07 -10.65 23.19
CA ALA A 93 -3.48 -10.85 24.52
C ALA A 93 -3.09 -9.53 25.22
N ARG A 94 -2.79 -8.46 24.48
CA ARG A 94 -2.54 -7.11 25.01
C ARG A 94 -3.80 -6.28 25.24
N GLY A 95 -4.97 -6.75 24.81
CA GLY A 95 -6.20 -5.95 24.78
C GLY A 95 -6.29 -4.98 23.60
N GLU A 96 -5.37 -5.10 22.63
CA GLU A 96 -5.32 -4.34 21.36
C GLU A 96 -6.06 -5.07 20.23
N ALA A 97 -7.11 -5.82 20.59
CA ALA A 97 -7.91 -6.61 19.66
C ALA A 97 -8.61 -5.72 18.61
N ILE A 98 -8.67 -6.19 17.37
CA ILE A 98 -9.58 -5.64 16.37
C ILE A 98 -10.97 -6.21 16.67
N ASP A 99 -11.99 -5.35 16.77
CA ASP A 99 -13.37 -5.77 17.00
C ASP A 99 -13.82 -6.77 15.91
N PRO A 100 -14.28 -7.99 16.28
CA PRO A 100 -14.75 -8.96 15.29
C PRO A 100 -15.95 -8.49 14.45
N ASP A 101 -16.78 -7.55 14.92
CA ASP A 101 -17.84 -6.92 14.10
C ASP A 101 -17.27 -5.96 13.03
N ARG A 102 -16.01 -5.53 13.20
CA ARG A 102 -15.26 -4.66 12.28
C ARG A 102 -14.24 -5.44 11.45
N PHE A 103 -14.13 -6.75 11.64
CA PHE A 103 -13.23 -7.65 10.91
C PHE A 103 -14.05 -8.54 9.96
N GLY A 104 -14.01 -8.24 8.66
CA GLY A 104 -14.75 -8.95 7.61
C GLY A 104 -13.94 -9.99 6.85
N ILE A 105 -14.56 -10.59 5.83
CA ILE A 105 -14.00 -11.66 4.98
C ILE A 105 -14.34 -11.38 3.50
N ALA A 106 -13.37 -11.55 2.60
CA ALA A 106 -13.60 -11.46 1.15
C ALA A 106 -12.79 -12.51 0.38
N ILE A 107 -13.42 -13.59 -0.07
CA ILE A 107 -12.74 -14.71 -0.72
C ILE A 107 -13.25 -14.92 -2.15
N GLY A 108 -12.31 -15.07 -3.08
CA GLY A 108 -12.55 -15.51 -4.45
C GLY A 108 -12.58 -17.03 -4.59
N THR A 109 -13.49 -17.55 -5.40
CA THR A 109 -13.46 -18.94 -5.90
C THR A 109 -14.10 -19.01 -7.29
N GLY A 110 -13.57 -19.84 -8.17
CA GLY A 110 -14.10 -20.05 -9.51
C GLY A 110 -15.21 -21.09 -9.54
N MET A 111 -15.03 -22.22 -8.82
CA MET A 111 -15.97 -23.36 -8.87
C MET A 111 -16.31 -23.95 -7.49
N GLY A 112 -15.81 -23.37 -6.39
CA GLY A 112 -16.22 -23.72 -5.03
C GLY A 112 -16.05 -25.22 -4.72
N GLY A 113 -16.99 -25.78 -3.97
CA GLY A 113 -17.00 -27.21 -3.61
C GLY A 113 -17.40 -28.16 -4.74
N SER A 114 -16.92 -27.88 -5.97
CA SER A 114 -17.07 -28.73 -7.15
C SER A 114 -16.66 -30.18 -6.88
N GLY A 115 -15.60 -30.44 -6.11
CA GLY A 115 -15.20 -31.78 -5.70
C GLY A 115 -16.25 -32.51 -4.85
N SER A 116 -16.84 -31.83 -3.86
CA SER A 116 -17.95 -32.39 -3.06
C SER A 116 -19.20 -32.67 -3.90
N VAL A 117 -19.48 -31.85 -4.92
CA VAL A 117 -20.62 -32.02 -5.83
C VAL A 117 -20.38 -33.18 -6.82
N ASP A 118 -19.22 -33.21 -7.49
CA ASP A 118 -18.80 -34.28 -8.43
C ASP A 118 -18.85 -35.65 -7.76
N ALA A 119 -18.30 -35.76 -6.53
CA ALA A 119 -18.33 -36.99 -5.76
C ALA A 119 -19.76 -37.41 -5.35
N ALA A 120 -20.61 -36.47 -4.90
CA ALA A 120 -21.97 -36.78 -4.48
C ALA A 120 -22.87 -37.17 -5.65
N TYR A 121 -22.73 -36.51 -6.80
CA TYR A 121 -23.49 -36.81 -8.02
C TYR A 121 -23.02 -38.12 -8.66
N THR A 122 -21.71 -38.37 -8.76
CA THR A 122 -21.16 -39.64 -9.23
C THR A 122 -21.71 -40.81 -8.41
N PHE A 123 -21.67 -40.72 -7.06
CA PHE A 123 -22.16 -41.78 -6.17
C PHE A 123 -23.69 -42.01 -6.29
N MET A 124 -24.45 -40.99 -6.68
CA MET A 124 -25.90 -41.09 -6.90
C MET A 124 -26.25 -41.65 -8.28
N PHE A 125 -25.64 -41.13 -9.36
CA PHE A 125 -25.95 -41.54 -10.73
C PHE A 125 -25.36 -42.91 -11.11
N GLU A 126 -24.29 -43.36 -10.46
CA GLU A 126 -23.82 -44.76 -10.53
C GLU A 126 -24.67 -45.72 -9.67
N GLY A 127 -25.80 -45.28 -9.11
CA GLY A 127 -26.74 -46.11 -8.36
C GLY A 127 -26.26 -46.54 -6.97
N ARG A 128 -25.08 -46.09 -6.52
CA ARG A 128 -24.49 -46.46 -5.22
C ARG A 128 -25.24 -45.86 -4.02
N ALA A 129 -26.05 -44.81 -4.23
CA ALA A 129 -27.02 -44.30 -3.27
C ALA A 129 -28.27 -43.73 -3.96
N PRO A 130 -29.49 -43.90 -3.40
CA PRO A 130 -30.73 -43.40 -3.99
C PRO A 130 -30.94 -41.88 -3.85
N ARG A 131 -30.00 -41.16 -3.20
CA ARG A 131 -30.02 -39.70 -3.00
C ARG A 131 -28.65 -39.19 -2.57
N ALA A 132 -28.37 -37.92 -2.85
CA ALA A 132 -27.20 -37.20 -2.35
C ALA A 132 -27.19 -37.08 -0.81
N ARG A 133 -26.01 -36.81 -0.23
CA ARG A 133 -25.84 -36.60 1.22
C ARG A 133 -26.37 -35.21 1.62
N PRO A 134 -26.94 -35.00 2.83
CA PRO A 134 -27.48 -33.69 3.23
C PRO A 134 -26.48 -32.53 3.11
N MET A 135 -25.22 -32.76 3.47
CA MET A 135 -24.16 -31.73 3.39
C MET A 135 -23.77 -31.34 1.96
N THR A 136 -24.19 -32.07 0.91
CA THR A 136 -23.78 -31.79 -0.48
C THR A 136 -24.07 -30.34 -0.90
N VAL A 137 -25.22 -29.81 -0.49
CA VAL A 137 -25.62 -28.42 -0.79
C VAL A 137 -24.70 -27.42 -0.10
N VAL A 138 -24.44 -27.60 1.20
CA VAL A 138 -23.62 -26.68 2.00
C VAL A 138 -22.15 -26.73 1.59
N LEU A 139 -21.64 -27.91 1.24
CA LEU A 139 -20.27 -28.11 0.76
C LEU A 139 -20.09 -27.53 -0.66
N GLY A 140 -21.08 -27.71 -1.54
CA GLY A 140 -21.04 -27.21 -2.92
C GLY A 140 -21.30 -25.70 -3.08
N MET A 141 -21.74 -25.01 -2.03
CA MET A 141 -21.96 -23.56 -2.05
C MET A 141 -20.62 -22.80 -2.04
N ASN A 142 -20.40 -21.91 -3.02
CA ASN A 142 -19.17 -21.11 -3.12
C ASN A 142 -18.86 -20.32 -1.84
N ASN A 143 -19.87 -19.82 -1.12
CA ASN A 143 -19.69 -19.10 0.14
C ASN A 143 -19.41 -20.01 1.36
N GLY A 144 -19.34 -21.33 1.19
CA GLY A 144 -18.91 -22.26 2.23
C GLY A 144 -17.51 -21.95 2.75
N ILE A 145 -16.63 -21.41 1.89
CA ILE A 145 -15.27 -20.99 2.29
C ILE A 145 -15.32 -19.85 3.31
N THR A 146 -16.10 -18.78 3.04
CA THR A 146 -16.19 -17.63 3.96
C THR A 146 -16.96 -17.96 5.22
N ALA A 147 -17.98 -18.83 5.13
CA ALA A 147 -18.68 -19.36 6.30
C ALA A 147 -17.71 -20.12 7.23
N GLN A 148 -16.86 -20.99 6.68
CA GLN A 148 -15.89 -21.74 7.48
C GLN A 148 -14.78 -20.87 8.07
N LEU A 149 -14.32 -19.82 7.36
CA LEU A 149 -13.41 -18.82 7.93
C LEU A 149 -14.05 -18.04 9.09
N GLY A 150 -15.31 -17.61 8.94
CA GLY A 150 -16.06 -16.93 10.00
C GLY A 150 -16.24 -17.80 11.25
N LEU A 151 -16.60 -19.08 11.05
CA LEU A 151 -16.74 -20.07 12.12
C LEU A 151 -15.40 -20.43 12.79
N ALA A 152 -14.30 -20.49 12.02
CA ALA A 152 -12.99 -20.86 12.54
C ALA A 152 -12.30 -19.74 13.36
N PHE A 153 -12.58 -18.47 13.04
CA PHE A 153 -11.87 -17.32 13.62
C PHE A 153 -12.78 -16.30 14.32
N GLY A 154 -14.09 -16.55 14.40
CA GLY A 154 -15.06 -15.71 15.13
C GLY A 154 -15.36 -14.35 14.47
N LEU A 155 -15.09 -14.21 13.17
CA LEU A 155 -15.23 -12.97 12.42
C LEU A 155 -16.70 -12.68 12.10
N ARG A 156 -17.16 -11.44 12.35
CA ARG A 156 -18.57 -11.03 12.30
C ARG A 156 -18.82 -9.81 11.40
N GLY A 157 -17.77 -9.18 10.87
CA GLY A 157 -17.86 -8.08 9.90
C GLY A 157 -18.32 -8.53 8.50
N PRO A 158 -18.26 -7.63 7.50
CA PRO A 158 -18.78 -7.88 6.15
C PRO A 158 -18.17 -9.15 5.53
N SER A 159 -19.02 -10.11 5.13
CA SER A 159 -18.59 -11.38 4.52
C SER A 159 -19.04 -11.47 3.07
N THR A 160 -18.10 -11.64 2.15
CA THR A 160 -18.33 -11.61 0.70
C THR A 160 -17.61 -12.75 -0.02
N THR A 161 -18.26 -13.34 -1.01
CA THR A 161 -17.67 -14.36 -1.88
C THR A 161 -17.79 -13.92 -3.33
N VAL A 162 -16.67 -13.84 -4.03
CA VAL A 162 -16.63 -13.42 -5.43
C VAL A 162 -16.42 -14.63 -6.33
N SER A 163 -17.17 -14.69 -7.42
CA SER A 163 -17.07 -15.73 -8.44
C SER A 163 -17.20 -15.14 -9.84
N ASN A 164 -16.08 -14.70 -10.40
CA ASN A 164 -15.91 -14.27 -11.79
C ASN A 164 -14.72 -15.03 -12.43
N ALA A 165 -14.75 -16.35 -12.25
CA ALA A 165 -13.71 -17.30 -12.67
C ALA A 165 -12.30 -16.89 -12.19
N CYS A 166 -11.36 -16.70 -13.11
CA CYS A 166 -9.94 -16.55 -12.80
C CYS A 166 -9.58 -15.19 -12.14
N ALA A 167 -10.51 -14.23 -12.16
CA ALA A 167 -10.37 -12.92 -11.53
C ALA A 167 -10.89 -12.86 -10.08
N SER A 168 -11.46 -13.97 -9.55
CA SER A 168 -12.21 -13.98 -8.28
C SER A 168 -11.40 -13.46 -7.09
N ALA A 169 -10.20 -13.98 -6.86
CA ALA A 169 -9.34 -13.54 -5.75
C ALA A 169 -8.98 -12.06 -5.84
N ALA A 170 -8.48 -11.61 -7.00
CA ALA A 170 -8.05 -10.22 -7.19
C ALA A 170 -9.23 -9.24 -7.05
N THR A 171 -10.43 -9.62 -7.52
CA THR A 171 -11.66 -8.85 -7.33
C THR A 171 -12.04 -8.78 -5.85
N ALA A 172 -12.06 -9.91 -5.13
CA ALA A 172 -12.41 -9.96 -3.70
C ALA A 172 -11.45 -9.13 -2.83
N ILE A 173 -10.14 -9.20 -3.11
CA ILE A 173 -9.11 -8.38 -2.44
C ILE A 173 -9.35 -6.89 -2.75
N GLY A 174 -9.66 -6.54 -4.00
CA GLY A 174 -9.91 -5.17 -4.42
C GLY A 174 -11.14 -4.53 -3.78
N ASP A 175 -12.27 -5.26 -3.70
CA ASP A 175 -13.48 -4.78 -3.04
C ASP A 175 -13.36 -4.77 -1.51
N ALA A 176 -12.49 -5.59 -0.92
CA ALA A 176 -12.09 -5.48 0.49
C ALA A 176 -11.21 -4.24 0.75
N VAL A 177 -10.28 -3.90 -0.15
CA VAL A 177 -9.51 -2.63 -0.11
C VAL A 177 -10.47 -1.44 -0.13
N ARG A 178 -11.50 -1.45 -0.98
CA ARG A 178 -12.57 -0.45 -0.98
C ARG A 178 -13.35 -0.45 0.34
N SER A 179 -13.72 -1.62 0.86
CA SER A 179 -14.47 -1.77 2.11
C SER A 179 -13.76 -1.13 3.31
N ILE A 180 -12.43 -1.29 3.40
CA ILE A 180 -11.60 -0.62 4.41
C ILE A 180 -11.49 0.89 4.10
N ARG A 181 -11.22 1.29 2.85
CA ARG A 181 -11.10 2.71 2.43
C ARG A 181 -12.31 3.57 2.78
N HIS A 182 -13.51 3.01 2.64
CA HIS A 182 -14.80 3.62 2.98
C HIS A 182 -15.21 3.40 4.45
N GLY A 183 -14.47 2.58 5.21
CA GLY A 183 -14.67 2.39 6.64
C GLY A 183 -15.77 1.39 7.04
N TYR A 184 -16.27 0.57 6.11
CA TYR A 184 -17.20 -0.52 6.42
C TYR A 184 -16.57 -1.62 7.29
N ALA A 185 -15.25 -1.79 7.17
CA ALA A 185 -14.44 -2.65 8.03
C ALA A 185 -13.15 -1.93 8.46
N ASP A 186 -12.57 -2.37 9.58
CA ASP A 186 -11.24 -1.94 10.03
C ASP A 186 -10.16 -2.99 9.70
N ALA A 187 -10.56 -4.26 9.52
CA ALA A 187 -9.74 -5.33 8.97
C ALA A 187 -10.56 -6.25 8.04
N MET A 188 -9.89 -6.91 7.10
CA MET A 188 -10.48 -7.90 6.20
C MET A 188 -9.55 -9.10 6.01
N LEU A 189 -10.08 -10.31 6.17
CA LEU A 189 -9.41 -11.55 5.81
C LEU A 189 -9.74 -11.87 4.35
N VAL A 190 -8.77 -11.72 3.45
CA VAL A 190 -8.99 -11.69 2.00
C VAL A 190 -8.22 -12.77 1.27
N GLY A 191 -8.62 -13.10 0.04
CA GLY A 191 -7.82 -13.98 -0.81
C GLY A 191 -8.65 -14.81 -1.78
N GLY A 192 -8.23 -16.06 -2.00
CA GLY A 192 -8.97 -17.02 -2.82
C GLY A 192 -8.57 -18.46 -2.53
N SER A 193 -9.46 -19.40 -2.87
CA SER A 193 -9.21 -20.84 -2.72
C SER A 193 -9.96 -21.66 -3.78
N GLU A 194 -9.33 -22.73 -4.25
CA GLU A 194 -9.83 -23.61 -5.32
C GLU A 194 -9.33 -25.04 -5.14
N ALA A 195 -10.19 -26.04 -5.37
CA ALA A 195 -9.91 -27.48 -5.20
C ALA A 195 -10.59 -28.28 -6.32
N LEU A 196 -10.20 -27.95 -7.56
CA LEU A 196 -10.95 -28.29 -8.77
C LEU A 196 -10.53 -29.60 -9.45
N LEU A 197 -9.54 -30.32 -8.90
CA LEU A 197 -8.91 -31.49 -9.53
C LEU A 197 -9.78 -32.76 -9.42
N ASN A 198 -11.07 -32.64 -9.73
CA ASN A 198 -12.07 -33.69 -9.76
C ASN A 198 -12.42 -34.12 -11.20
N ARG A 199 -13.06 -35.28 -11.33
CA ARG A 199 -13.19 -36.01 -12.60
C ARG A 199 -14.03 -35.26 -13.62
N GLY A 200 -15.22 -34.80 -13.23
CA GLY A 200 -16.11 -34.04 -14.09
C GLY A 200 -15.48 -32.74 -14.58
N THR A 201 -14.79 -32.02 -13.68
CA THR A 201 -14.10 -30.77 -14.01
C THR A 201 -12.98 -30.99 -15.03
N ILE A 202 -12.04 -31.90 -14.76
CA ILE A 202 -10.92 -32.14 -15.69
C ILE A 202 -11.43 -32.56 -17.08
N LYS A 203 -12.48 -33.38 -17.14
CA LYS A 203 -13.07 -33.80 -18.43
C LYS A 203 -13.71 -32.64 -19.20
N ALA A 204 -14.35 -31.69 -18.52
CA ALA A 204 -14.86 -30.47 -19.15
C ALA A 204 -13.73 -29.59 -19.72
N TRP A 205 -12.64 -29.40 -18.96
CA TRP A 205 -11.49 -28.62 -19.42
C TRP A 205 -10.69 -29.30 -20.53
N GLN A 206 -10.55 -30.63 -20.52
CA GLN A 206 -10.02 -31.40 -21.65
C GLN A 206 -10.86 -31.20 -22.92
N ALA A 207 -12.19 -31.18 -22.79
CA ALA A 207 -13.10 -30.97 -23.93
C ALA A 207 -13.01 -29.56 -24.53
N MET A 208 -12.60 -28.54 -23.75
CA MET A 208 -12.30 -27.20 -24.27
C MET A 208 -10.96 -27.10 -25.02
N GLN A 209 -10.12 -28.13 -24.96
CA GLN A 209 -8.79 -28.18 -25.61
C GLN A 209 -7.82 -27.07 -25.18
N THR A 210 -8.04 -26.44 -24.01
CA THR A 210 -7.19 -25.36 -23.47
C THR A 210 -6.07 -25.84 -22.55
N LEU A 211 -5.99 -27.15 -22.27
CA LEU A 211 -5.01 -27.72 -21.33
C LEU A 211 -3.68 -28.03 -22.00
N ALA A 212 -2.59 -27.76 -21.28
CA ALA A 212 -1.24 -28.11 -21.70
C ALA A 212 -1.08 -29.62 -21.94
N LYS A 213 -0.27 -29.97 -22.93
CA LYS A 213 0.24 -31.33 -23.13
C LYS A 213 1.48 -31.53 -22.25
N PRO A 214 1.78 -32.76 -21.78
CA PRO A 214 3.05 -33.05 -21.12
C PRO A 214 4.24 -32.64 -21.99
N HIS A 215 5.18 -31.85 -21.44
CA HIS A 215 6.39 -31.47 -22.15
C HIS A 215 7.35 -32.67 -22.29
N PRO A 216 8.10 -32.83 -23.40
CA PRO A 216 9.01 -33.96 -23.59
C PRO A 216 10.07 -34.11 -22.50
N ASP A 217 10.56 -32.99 -21.96
CA ASP A 217 11.63 -32.97 -20.95
C ASP A 217 11.13 -33.22 -19.51
N GLY A 218 9.82 -33.18 -19.27
CA GLY A 218 9.24 -33.34 -17.94
C GLY A 218 7.86 -32.69 -17.77
N ALA A 219 7.02 -33.30 -16.93
CA ALA A 219 5.68 -32.76 -16.64
C ALA A 219 5.76 -31.39 -15.95
N GLU A 220 6.79 -31.20 -15.12
CA GLU A 220 7.17 -29.96 -14.43
C GLU A 220 7.25 -28.74 -15.37
N ALA A 221 7.68 -28.96 -16.61
CA ALA A 221 7.95 -27.94 -17.62
C ALA A 221 6.78 -27.68 -18.59
N SER A 222 5.59 -28.23 -18.32
CA SER A 222 4.47 -28.18 -19.27
C SER A 222 3.70 -26.85 -19.29
N CYS A 223 3.84 -26.03 -18.25
CA CYS A 223 3.30 -24.66 -18.21
C CYS A 223 4.42 -23.70 -18.63
N ARG A 224 4.35 -23.17 -19.86
CA ARG A 224 5.40 -22.34 -20.48
C ARG A 224 4.86 -20.95 -20.90
N PRO A 225 4.53 -20.04 -19.94
CA PRO A 225 3.96 -18.73 -20.28
C PRO A 225 4.86 -17.94 -21.22
N PHE A 226 4.25 -17.27 -22.20
CA PHE A 226 4.91 -16.44 -23.23
C PHE A 226 5.90 -17.19 -24.16
N SER A 227 6.08 -18.50 -24.02
CA SER A 227 6.96 -19.31 -24.87
C SER A 227 6.31 -19.63 -26.22
N ALA A 228 7.09 -19.64 -27.29
CA ALA A 228 6.64 -19.90 -28.67
C ALA A 228 6.08 -21.33 -28.88
N ASP A 229 6.37 -22.25 -27.96
CA ASP A 229 5.95 -23.66 -27.97
C ASP A 229 4.85 -23.99 -26.94
N ARG A 230 4.27 -22.96 -26.29
CA ARG A 230 3.23 -23.13 -25.27
C ARG A 230 2.01 -23.88 -25.83
N SER A 231 1.48 -24.83 -25.06
CA SER A 231 0.43 -25.76 -25.53
C SER A 231 -0.92 -25.61 -24.84
N GLY A 232 -1.04 -24.69 -23.88
CA GLY A 232 -2.22 -24.51 -23.02
C GLY A 232 -1.85 -24.30 -21.56
N LEU A 233 -2.85 -24.18 -20.70
CA LEU A 233 -2.68 -23.99 -19.26
C LEU A 233 -2.60 -25.32 -18.51
N VAL A 234 -1.86 -25.35 -17.40
CA VAL A 234 -1.90 -26.47 -16.44
C VAL A 234 -2.83 -26.10 -15.29
N LEU A 235 -3.87 -26.90 -15.05
CA LEU A 235 -4.79 -26.68 -13.92
C LEU A 235 -4.12 -27.03 -12.59
N ALA A 236 -4.47 -26.30 -11.55
CA ALA A 236 -3.95 -26.51 -10.20
C ALA A 236 -5.01 -26.26 -9.12
N GLU A 237 -4.68 -26.63 -7.89
CA GLU A 237 -5.48 -26.31 -6.69
C GLU A 237 -4.64 -25.55 -5.64
N GLY A 238 -5.28 -24.97 -4.64
CA GLY A 238 -4.60 -24.26 -3.55
C GLY A 238 -5.37 -23.05 -3.02
N ALA A 239 -4.73 -22.32 -2.10
CA ALA A 239 -5.26 -21.11 -1.49
C ALA A 239 -4.17 -20.07 -1.24
N GLY A 240 -4.52 -18.79 -1.41
CA GLY A 240 -3.74 -17.66 -0.92
C GLY A 240 -4.63 -16.77 -0.06
N VAL A 241 -4.18 -16.42 1.15
CA VAL A 241 -4.93 -15.60 2.11
C VAL A 241 -4.05 -14.47 2.65
N LEU A 242 -4.62 -13.28 2.82
CA LEU A 242 -3.96 -12.11 3.38
C LEU A 242 -4.82 -11.47 4.48
N VAL A 243 -4.16 -10.85 5.45
CA VAL A 243 -4.78 -9.93 6.41
C VAL A 243 -4.56 -8.50 5.90
N LEU A 244 -5.67 -7.81 5.62
CA LEU A 244 -5.68 -6.39 5.34
C LEU A 244 -6.21 -5.62 6.54
N GLU A 245 -5.61 -4.46 6.82
CA GLU A 245 -6.03 -3.57 7.88
C GLU A 245 -6.06 -2.11 7.41
N ALA A 246 -6.91 -1.31 8.03
CA ALA A 246 -6.78 0.14 7.97
C ALA A 246 -5.39 0.52 8.55
N TRP A 247 -4.65 1.36 7.84
CA TRP A 247 -3.24 1.68 8.17
C TRP A 247 -3.08 2.20 9.61
N GLU A 248 -4.01 3.04 10.06
CA GLU A 248 -4.06 3.58 11.41
C GLU A 248 -4.46 2.55 12.49
N VAL A 249 -5.08 1.43 12.11
CA VAL A 249 -5.38 0.30 13.02
C VAL A 249 -4.14 -0.59 13.16
N ALA A 250 -3.51 -0.94 12.04
CA ALA A 250 -2.25 -1.68 12.02
C ALA A 250 -1.15 -0.95 12.83
N GLN A 251 -1.00 0.36 12.65
CA GLN A 251 -0.05 1.17 13.42
C GLN A 251 -0.38 1.18 14.93
N ARG A 252 -1.66 1.34 15.30
CA ARG A 252 -2.10 1.45 16.71
C ARG A 252 -1.77 0.22 17.53
N ARG A 253 -1.90 -0.98 16.95
CA ARG A 253 -1.57 -2.27 17.59
C ARG A 253 -0.12 -2.74 17.36
N GLY A 254 0.75 -1.86 16.85
CA GLY A 254 2.16 -2.18 16.59
C GLY A 254 2.40 -3.26 15.53
N ALA A 255 1.50 -3.44 14.56
CA ALA A 255 1.61 -4.48 13.54
C ALA A 255 2.83 -4.27 12.61
N THR A 256 3.45 -5.36 12.17
CA THR A 256 4.49 -5.29 11.14
C THR A 256 3.83 -5.13 9.77
N ILE A 257 3.77 -3.89 9.26
CA ILE A 257 3.24 -3.63 7.93
C ILE A 257 4.23 -4.12 6.87
N LEU A 258 3.73 -4.95 5.95
CA LEU A 258 4.51 -5.64 4.92
C LEU A 258 4.51 -4.84 3.61
N ALA A 259 3.37 -4.27 3.24
CA ALA A 259 3.15 -3.43 2.07
C ALA A 259 1.89 -2.57 2.24
N GLU A 260 1.66 -1.61 1.33
CA GLU A 260 0.38 -0.94 1.14
C GLU A 260 -0.30 -1.44 -0.15
N LEU A 261 -1.59 -1.83 -0.08
CA LEU A 261 -2.41 -2.02 -1.27
C LEU A 261 -2.89 -0.65 -1.78
N ALA A 262 -2.13 -0.15 -2.75
CA ALA A 262 -2.23 1.20 -3.26
C ALA A 262 -3.33 1.33 -4.32
N GLY A 263 -3.54 0.36 -5.20
CA GLY A 263 -4.50 0.46 -6.31
C GLY A 263 -5.31 -0.80 -6.58
N PHE A 264 -6.58 -0.63 -6.95
CA PHE A 264 -7.43 -1.66 -7.55
C PHE A 264 -8.19 -1.14 -8.76
N GLY A 265 -7.96 -1.76 -9.92
CA GLY A 265 -8.70 -1.54 -11.15
C GLY A 265 -9.41 -2.81 -11.60
N SER A 266 -10.64 -2.67 -12.09
CA SER A 266 -11.37 -3.77 -12.73
C SER A 266 -12.09 -3.30 -13.99
N SER A 267 -12.33 -4.21 -14.92
CA SER A 267 -13.03 -3.93 -16.17
C SER A 267 -13.74 -5.17 -16.71
N THR A 268 -14.60 -4.96 -17.70
CA THR A 268 -15.14 -6.03 -18.55
C THR A 268 -14.70 -5.79 -19.99
N ASP A 269 -14.35 -6.87 -20.70
CA ASP A 269 -13.99 -6.82 -22.12
C ASP A 269 -15.19 -6.50 -23.01
N ALA A 270 -16.36 -7.08 -22.68
CA ALA A 270 -17.61 -7.03 -23.44
C ALA A 270 -17.44 -7.45 -24.92
N HIS A 271 -16.56 -8.42 -25.17
CA HIS A 271 -16.08 -8.79 -26.51
C HIS A 271 -16.44 -10.23 -26.92
N HIS A 272 -15.99 -11.23 -26.18
CA HIS A 272 -16.24 -12.64 -26.46
C HIS A 272 -16.32 -13.45 -25.14
N LEU A 273 -16.89 -14.66 -25.19
CA LEU A 273 -17.06 -15.51 -24.00
C LEU A 273 -15.73 -16.12 -23.52
N THR A 274 -14.85 -16.50 -24.44
CA THR A 274 -13.60 -17.25 -24.15
C THR A 274 -12.34 -16.63 -24.75
N GLN A 275 -12.46 -15.53 -25.49
CA GLN A 275 -11.31 -14.81 -26.06
C GLN A 275 -11.13 -13.49 -25.29
N PRO A 276 -9.93 -13.22 -24.73
CA PRO A 276 -9.66 -11.96 -24.04
C PRO A 276 -9.50 -10.80 -25.02
N HIS A 277 -9.60 -9.57 -24.53
CA HIS A 277 -9.54 -8.35 -25.34
C HIS A 277 -8.56 -7.32 -24.74
N ALA A 278 -7.44 -7.07 -25.43
CA ALA A 278 -6.34 -6.25 -24.90
C ALA A 278 -6.77 -4.83 -24.42
N PRO A 279 -7.66 -4.10 -25.11
CA PRO A 279 -8.20 -2.83 -24.62
C PRO A 279 -8.99 -2.94 -23.30
N GLY A 280 -9.56 -4.10 -22.96
CA GLY A 280 -10.25 -4.33 -21.69
C GLY A 280 -9.29 -4.55 -20.54
N GLN A 281 -8.31 -5.44 -20.72
CA GLN A 281 -7.21 -5.64 -19.78
C GLN A 281 -6.43 -4.33 -19.53
N ALA A 282 -6.13 -3.56 -20.59
CA ALA A 282 -5.50 -2.25 -20.49
C ALA A 282 -6.37 -1.20 -19.77
N ARG A 283 -7.71 -1.29 -19.81
CA ARG A 283 -8.58 -0.46 -18.95
C ARG A 283 -8.38 -0.80 -17.47
N ALA A 284 -8.32 -2.09 -17.12
CA ALA A 284 -8.15 -2.51 -15.72
C ALA A 284 -6.78 -2.06 -15.16
N MET A 285 -5.69 -2.22 -15.93
CA MET A 285 -4.36 -1.75 -15.52
C MET A 285 -4.30 -0.22 -15.32
N ARG A 286 -4.84 0.57 -16.26
CA ARG A 286 -4.89 2.04 -16.12
C ARG A 286 -5.77 2.50 -14.94
N LEU A 287 -6.87 1.80 -14.65
CA LEU A 287 -7.70 2.08 -13.48
C LEU A 287 -6.96 1.77 -12.16
N ALA A 288 -6.18 0.69 -12.12
CA ALA A 288 -5.38 0.34 -10.94
C ALA A 288 -4.24 1.35 -10.68
N LEU A 289 -3.58 1.84 -11.73
CA LEU A 289 -2.60 2.93 -11.66
C LEU A 289 -3.22 4.24 -11.15
N ALA A 290 -4.39 4.62 -11.70
CA ALA A 290 -5.11 5.82 -11.30
C ALA A 290 -5.57 5.76 -9.83
N ASP A 291 -6.11 4.62 -9.36
CA ASP A 291 -6.50 4.41 -7.96
C ASP A 291 -5.28 4.36 -7.01
N ALA A 292 -4.10 3.95 -7.50
CA ALA A 292 -2.84 4.02 -6.77
C ALA A 292 -2.21 5.42 -6.71
N GLY A 293 -2.63 6.34 -7.59
CA GLY A 293 -1.95 7.62 -7.80
C GLY A 293 -0.56 7.47 -8.43
N LEU A 294 -0.31 6.38 -9.17
CA LEU A 294 0.98 6.06 -9.77
C LEU A 294 0.94 6.17 -11.31
N GLN A 295 2.10 6.45 -11.89
CA GLN A 295 2.34 6.40 -13.33
C GLN A 295 2.89 5.03 -13.76
N PRO A 296 2.82 4.65 -15.05
CA PRO A 296 3.36 3.39 -15.56
C PRO A 296 4.82 3.12 -15.14
N GLN A 297 5.68 4.14 -15.19
CA GLN A 297 7.10 4.03 -14.83
C GLN A 297 7.39 3.83 -13.34
N ASP A 298 6.40 3.97 -12.44
CA ASP A 298 6.58 3.74 -11.01
C ASP A 298 6.53 2.24 -10.64
N ILE A 299 5.99 1.41 -11.53
CA ILE A 299 5.88 -0.04 -11.35
C ILE A 299 7.16 -0.72 -11.85
N GLY A 300 7.95 -1.26 -10.93
CA GLY A 300 9.21 -1.95 -11.26
C GLY A 300 9.07 -3.44 -11.58
N TYR A 301 7.89 -4.03 -11.35
CA TYR A 301 7.60 -5.44 -11.64
C TYR A 301 6.10 -5.71 -11.78
N LEU A 302 5.73 -6.54 -12.76
CA LEU A 302 4.36 -7.01 -12.99
C LEU A 302 4.31 -8.54 -12.99
N ASN A 303 3.51 -9.13 -12.09
CA ASN A 303 3.13 -10.54 -12.18
C ASN A 303 1.92 -10.68 -13.09
N ALA A 304 2.10 -11.35 -14.21
CA ALA A 304 1.16 -11.43 -15.31
C ALA A 304 0.11 -12.52 -15.10
N HIS A 305 -1.02 -12.38 -15.79
CA HIS A 305 -1.99 -13.46 -15.85
C HIS A 305 -1.43 -14.67 -16.63
N GLY A 306 -0.61 -14.47 -17.67
CA GLY A 306 0.27 -15.41 -18.40
C GLY A 306 -0.03 -16.89 -18.14
N THR A 307 -0.97 -17.45 -18.88
CA THR A 307 -1.54 -18.78 -18.65
C THR A 307 -0.91 -19.88 -19.49
N ALA A 308 0.12 -19.58 -20.27
CA ALA A 308 0.65 -20.47 -21.31
C ALA A 308 -0.39 -20.79 -22.40
N THR A 309 -1.39 -19.92 -22.60
CA THR A 309 -2.39 -20.04 -23.66
C THR A 309 -1.98 -19.26 -24.90
N GLU A 310 -2.23 -19.84 -26.08
CA GLU A 310 -1.79 -19.29 -27.36
C GLU A 310 -2.27 -17.84 -27.58
N VAL A 311 -3.55 -17.57 -27.32
CA VAL A 311 -4.14 -16.23 -27.48
C VAL A 311 -3.92 -15.34 -26.24
N GLY A 312 -4.07 -15.89 -25.02
CA GLY A 312 -4.11 -15.08 -23.80
C GLY A 312 -2.81 -14.36 -23.50
N ASP A 313 -1.68 -15.04 -23.67
CA ASP A 313 -0.35 -14.50 -23.36
C ASP A 313 0.08 -13.38 -24.33
N VAL A 314 -0.37 -13.45 -25.60
CA VAL A 314 -0.19 -12.38 -26.61
C VAL A 314 -1.08 -11.18 -26.27
N VAL A 315 -2.37 -11.42 -26.02
CA VAL A 315 -3.34 -10.36 -25.71
C VAL A 315 -2.98 -9.61 -24.42
N GLU A 316 -2.42 -10.29 -23.41
CA GLU A 316 -1.89 -9.60 -22.23
C GLU A 316 -0.63 -8.79 -22.54
N SER A 317 0.27 -9.29 -23.39
CA SER A 317 1.47 -8.55 -23.80
C SER A 317 1.11 -7.28 -24.57
N GLU A 318 0.12 -7.35 -25.48
CA GLU A 318 -0.50 -6.20 -26.13
C GLU A 318 -1.16 -5.26 -25.12
N ALA A 319 -1.89 -5.79 -24.13
CA ALA A 319 -2.58 -4.99 -23.11
C ALA A 319 -1.59 -4.22 -22.22
N ILE A 320 -0.46 -4.82 -21.86
CA ILE A 320 0.61 -4.18 -21.08
C ILE A 320 1.25 -3.08 -21.92
N ALA A 321 1.61 -3.35 -23.18
CA ALA A 321 2.13 -2.34 -24.09
C ALA A 321 1.16 -1.15 -24.27
N LEU A 322 -0.13 -1.42 -24.42
CA LEU A 322 -1.18 -0.38 -24.46
C LEU A 322 -1.28 0.40 -23.13
N ALA A 323 -1.22 -0.27 -21.98
CA ALA A 323 -1.40 0.36 -20.68
C ALA A 323 -0.17 1.20 -20.24
N PHE A 324 1.04 0.77 -20.58
CA PHE A 324 2.30 1.35 -20.14
C PHE A 324 2.98 2.26 -21.17
N GLY A 325 2.72 2.08 -22.48
CA GLY A 325 3.41 2.82 -23.54
C GLY A 325 4.92 2.61 -23.47
N ASP A 326 5.70 3.69 -23.62
CA ASP A 326 7.17 3.67 -23.61
C ASP A 326 7.76 3.06 -22.31
N ALA A 327 7.03 3.09 -21.20
CA ALA A 327 7.47 2.47 -19.94
C ALA A 327 7.49 0.92 -20.01
N ALA A 328 6.76 0.30 -20.94
CA ALA A 328 6.70 -1.15 -21.09
C ALA A 328 8.08 -1.79 -21.36
N GLY A 329 8.97 -1.07 -22.08
CA GLY A 329 10.33 -1.53 -22.37
C GLY A 329 11.29 -1.53 -21.17
N GLN A 330 10.87 -1.05 -20.00
CA GLN A 330 11.62 -1.08 -18.74
C GLN A 330 10.91 -1.91 -17.65
N LEU A 331 9.69 -2.41 -17.93
CA LEU A 331 8.91 -3.19 -16.99
C LEU A 331 9.38 -4.65 -16.98
N ALA A 332 9.86 -5.11 -15.83
CA ALA A 332 10.15 -6.51 -15.61
C ALA A 332 8.83 -7.29 -15.38
N VAL A 333 8.59 -8.34 -16.14
CA VAL A 333 7.35 -9.15 -16.12
C VAL A 333 7.70 -10.59 -15.77
N SER A 334 6.83 -11.32 -15.09
CA SER A 334 6.84 -12.79 -15.17
C SER A 334 5.47 -13.39 -14.92
N SER A 335 5.29 -14.68 -15.21
CA SER A 335 4.15 -15.45 -14.71
C SER A 335 4.63 -16.59 -13.83
N THR A 336 4.25 -16.54 -12.55
CA THR A 336 4.58 -17.62 -11.60
C THR A 336 3.81 -18.91 -11.86
N LYS A 337 2.79 -18.92 -12.74
CA LYS A 337 2.00 -20.10 -13.10
C LYS A 337 2.81 -21.21 -13.76
N ALA A 338 4.00 -20.89 -14.29
CA ALA A 338 4.98 -21.87 -14.73
C ALA A 338 5.38 -22.86 -13.62
N LEU A 339 5.23 -22.46 -12.34
CA LEU A 339 5.72 -23.20 -11.16
C LEU A 339 4.60 -23.72 -10.25
N HIS A 340 3.47 -23.00 -10.12
CA HIS A 340 2.33 -23.45 -9.31
C HIS A 340 1.08 -23.85 -10.13
N GLY A 341 1.11 -23.66 -11.45
CA GLY A 341 -0.02 -23.90 -12.33
C GLY A 341 -1.07 -22.79 -12.27
N HIS A 342 -2.28 -23.07 -12.73
CA HIS A 342 -3.40 -22.13 -12.68
C HIS A 342 -4.49 -22.61 -11.74
N THR A 343 -4.51 -22.04 -10.54
CA THR A 343 -5.45 -22.32 -9.44
C THR A 343 -6.81 -21.60 -9.59
N LEU A 344 -7.24 -21.37 -10.84
CA LEU A 344 -8.43 -20.60 -11.25
C LEU A 344 -8.75 -19.41 -10.33
N GLY A 345 -9.80 -19.48 -9.50
CA GLY A 345 -10.26 -18.38 -8.67
C GLY A 345 -9.35 -18.02 -7.49
N ALA A 346 -8.38 -18.86 -7.13
CA ALA A 346 -7.35 -18.57 -6.13
C ALA A 346 -6.11 -17.86 -6.69
N ALA A 347 -5.90 -17.92 -8.01
CA ALA A 347 -4.67 -17.50 -8.69
C ALA A 347 -4.21 -16.09 -8.30
N GLY A 348 -5.11 -15.10 -8.41
CA GLY A 348 -4.81 -13.70 -8.08
C GLY A 348 -4.39 -13.43 -6.63
N ALA A 349 -4.71 -14.30 -5.67
CA ALA A 349 -4.21 -14.18 -4.30
C ALA A 349 -2.80 -14.74 -4.15
N ILE A 350 -2.55 -15.93 -4.72
CA ILE A 350 -1.24 -16.60 -4.71
C ILE A 350 -0.21 -15.75 -5.48
N GLU A 351 -0.61 -15.17 -6.61
CA GLU A 351 0.20 -14.29 -7.45
C GLU A 351 0.44 -12.91 -6.82
N LEU A 352 -0.54 -12.35 -6.12
CA LEU A 352 -0.34 -11.15 -5.31
C LEU A 352 0.67 -11.42 -4.19
N ILE A 353 0.54 -12.52 -3.43
CA ILE A 353 1.46 -12.85 -2.33
C ILE A 353 2.89 -13.03 -2.88
N ALA A 354 3.07 -13.75 -4.00
CA ALA A 354 4.37 -13.83 -4.68
C ALA A 354 4.95 -12.45 -5.03
N SER A 355 4.11 -11.52 -5.50
CA SER A 355 4.51 -10.15 -5.87
C SER A 355 4.84 -9.27 -4.66
N LEU A 356 4.09 -9.41 -3.57
CA LEU A 356 4.36 -8.74 -2.29
C LEU A 356 5.65 -9.27 -1.65
N MET A 357 5.93 -10.57 -1.79
CA MET A 357 7.20 -11.17 -1.36
C MET A 357 8.37 -10.73 -2.26
N ALA A 358 8.15 -10.55 -3.56
CA ALA A 358 9.14 -9.95 -4.46
C ALA A 358 9.48 -8.50 -4.05
N LEU A 359 8.46 -7.69 -3.77
CA LEU A 359 8.57 -6.32 -3.28
C LEU A 359 9.27 -6.20 -1.91
N ARG A 360 8.99 -7.14 -1.00
CA ARG A 360 9.60 -7.21 0.35
C ARG A 360 11.04 -7.69 0.33
N ASN A 361 11.37 -8.68 -0.51
CA ASN A 361 12.70 -9.32 -0.56
C ASN A 361 13.63 -8.74 -1.64
N LYS A 362 13.13 -7.83 -2.50
CA LYS A 362 13.85 -7.25 -3.64
C LYS A 362 14.37 -8.30 -4.64
N GLN A 363 13.61 -9.37 -4.83
CA GLN A 363 13.95 -10.53 -5.66
C GLN A 363 12.73 -10.89 -6.52
N LEU A 364 12.86 -10.79 -7.86
CA LEU A 364 11.78 -11.08 -8.80
C LEU A 364 11.75 -12.57 -9.14
N PRO A 365 10.60 -13.26 -9.00
CA PRO A 365 10.40 -14.61 -9.55
C PRO A 365 10.57 -14.65 -11.08
N PRO A 366 11.17 -15.70 -11.65
CA PRO A 366 11.31 -15.84 -13.09
C PRO A 366 10.02 -16.38 -13.74
N THR A 367 9.90 -16.19 -15.06
CA THR A 367 9.12 -17.12 -15.87
C THR A 367 9.99 -18.34 -16.14
N ALA A 368 9.70 -19.44 -15.47
CA ALA A 368 10.43 -20.70 -15.67
C ALA A 368 10.09 -21.33 -17.04
N PHE A 369 10.99 -22.16 -17.55
CA PHE A 369 10.81 -22.92 -18.80
C PHE A 369 10.52 -22.04 -20.05
N LEU A 370 11.09 -20.83 -20.09
CA LEU A 370 10.94 -19.87 -21.19
C LEU A 370 12.16 -19.88 -22.12
N ASP A 371 12.43 -21.04 -22.75
CA ASP A 371 13.62 -21.26 -23.58
C ASP A 371 13.59 -20.46 -24.91
N THR A 372 12.40 -20.20 -25.44
CA THR A 372 12.20 -19.45 -26.69
C THR A 372 10.95 -18.57 -26.58
N PRO A 373 11.10 -17.28 -26.20
CA PRO A 373 9.99 -16.33 -26.19
C PRO A 373 9.29 -16.23 -27.55
N ASP A 374 7.97 -16.11 -27.52
CA ASP A 374 7.16 -15.84 -28.70
C ASP A 374 7.48 -14.44 -29.26
N PRO A 375 7.78 -14.27 -30.56
CA PRO A 375 8.07 -12.95 -31.14
C PRO A 375 6.91 -11.95 -31.08
N ARG A 376 5.69 -12.39 -30.75
CA ARG A 376 4.52 -11.53 -30.44
C ARG A 376 4.54 -10.99 -29.00
N CYS A 377 5.30 -11.64 -28.12
CA CYS A 377 5.47 -11.32 -26.71
C CYS A 377 6.80 -10.56 -26.54
N THR A 378 6.76 -9.23 -26.48
CA THR A 378 7.95 -8.38 -26.65
C THR A 378 8.50 -7.74 -25.36
N LEU A 379 8.05 -8.19 -24.19
CA LEU A 379 8.43 -7.63 -22.87
C LEU A 379 9.59 -8.41 -22.24
N ASP A 380 10.10 -7.92 -21.10
CA ASP A 380 11.15 -8.61 -20.34
C ASP A 380 10.54 -9.61 -19.34
N TYR A 381 10.27 -10.83 -19.80
CA TYR A 381 9.58 -11.88 -19.03
C TYR A 381 10.45 -12.61 -17.97
N ILE A 382 11.66 -12.12 -17.65
CA ILE A 382 12.58 -12.68 -16.66
C ILE A 382 12.76 -14.22 -16.84
N PRO A 383 13.34 -14.69 -17.95
CA PRO A 383 13.42 -16.12 -18.26
C PRO A 383 14.36 -16.88 -17.30
N HIS A 384 13.92 -18.06 -16.85
CA HIS A 384 14.61 -19.07 -16.02
C HIS A 384 15.06 -18.64 -14.61
N THR A 385 15.76 -17.53 -14.44
CA THR A 385 16.50 -17.21 -13.20
C THR A 385 15.94 -15.97 -12.50
N ALA A 386 15.70 -16.09 -11.19
CA ALA A 386 15.23 -14.98 -10.37
C ALA A 386 16.17 -13.77 -10.40
N ARG A 387 15.62 -12.55 -10.43
CA ARG A 387 16.39 -11.32 -10.65
C ARG A 387 16.41 -10.39 -9.43
N PRO A 388 17.58 -9.94 -8.95
CA PRO A 388 17.67 -8.89 -7.94
C PRO A 388 17.10 -7.55 -8.44
N ALA A 389 16.27 -6.92 -7.62
CA ALA A 389 15.62 -5.63 -7.89
C ALA A 389 15.68 -4.71 -6.65
N PRO A 390 16.88 -4.28 -6.21
CA PRO A 390 17.06 -3.51 -4.97
C PRO A 390 16.30 -2.17 -4.95
N GLY A 391 16.05 -1.58 -6.12
CA GLY A 391 15.28 -0.33 -6.27
C GLY A 391 13.75 -0.50 -6.29
N LEU A 392 13.21 -1.71 -6.25
CA LEU A 392 11.78 -1.98 -6.45
C LEU A 392 10.90 -1.31 -5.38
N ARG A 393 10.03 -0.37 -5.77
CA ARG A 393 9.12 0.36 -4.87
C ARG A 393 7.65 0.01 -5.01
N ALA A 394 7.18 -0.34 -6.21
CA ALA A 394 5.81 -0.78 -6.46
C ALA A 394 5.73 -1.93 -7.46
N ILE A 395 4.68 -2.74 -7.33
CA ILE A 395 4.38 -3.91 -8.15
C ILE A 395 2.94 -3.85 -8.67
N MET A 396 2.68 -4.57 -9.77
CA MET A 396 1.35 -4.86 -10.29
C MET A 396 1.11 -6.38 -10.34
N SER A 397 -0.13 -6.81 -10.15
CA SER A 397 -0.55 -8.21 -10.28
C SER A 397 -1.84 -8.27 -11.11
N ASN A 398 -1.79 -8.97 -12.24
CA ASN A 398 -2.90 -9.11 -13.18
C ASN A 398 -3.71 -10.38 -12.95
N SER A 399 -5.02 -10.33 -13.16
CA SER A 399 -5.90 -11.50 -13.16
C SER A 399 -7.05 -11.29 -14.14
N PHE A 400 -7.01 -12.01 -15.25
CA PHE A 400 -7.97 -11.92 -16.35
C PHE A 400 -8.74 -13.23 -16.46
N ALA A 401 -9.97 -13.21 -16.98
CA ALA A 401 -10.84 -14.38 -16.93
C ALA A 401 -11.69 -14.56 -18.20
N PHE A 402 -12.07 -15.80 -18.49
CA PHE A 402 -13.19 -16.08 -19.38
C PHE A 402 -14.46 -15.36 -18.90
N GLY A 403 -15.32 -14.98 -19.85
CA GLY A 403 -16.33 -13.93 -19.67
C GLY A 403 -15.75 -12.51 -19.75
N GLY A 404 -14.44 -12.36 -19.92
CA GLY A 404 -13.77 -11.07 -20.08
C GLY A 404 -13.75 -10.22 -18.80
N SER A 405 -13.76 -10.85 -17.62
CA SER A 405 -13.65 -10.14 -16.33
C SER A 405 -12.19 -9.92 -15.99
N ASN A 406 -11.80 -8.66 -15.79
CA ASN A 406 -10.42 -8.26 -15.52
C ASN A 406 -10.31 -7.61 -14.15
N ALA A 407 -9.31 -8.01 -13.37
CA ALA A 407 -8.95 -7.42 -12.09
C ALA A 407 -7.42 -7.21 -12.02
N VAL A 408 -7.00 -6.05 -11.56
CA VAL A 408 -5.58 -5.67 -11.44
C VAL A 408 -5.36 -4.99 -10.09
N LEU A 409 -4.36 -5.47 -9.36
CA LEU A 409 -3.96 -4.94 -8.05
C LEU A 409 -2.57 -4.31 -8.15
N VAL A 410 -2.39 -3.18 -7.46
CA VAL A 410 -1.13 -2.44 -7.36
C VAL A 410 -0.75 -2.28 -5.89
N ALA A 411 0.48 -2.65 -5.55
CA ALA A 411 1.01 -2.56 -4.18
C ALA A 411 2.35 -1.81 -4.15
N LYS A 412 2.63 -1.11 -3.05
CA LYS A 412 3.88 -0.36 -2.86
C LYS A 412 4.50 -0.62 -1.49
N GLU A 413 5.80 -0.37 -1.40
CA GLU A 413 6.62 -0.66 -0.22
C GLU A 413 6.15 0.11 1.03
N ALA A 414 6.11 -0.58 2.17
CA ALA A 414 5.86 0.07 3.46
C ALA A 414 7.11 0.85 3.90
N CYS A 415 7.00 2.18 4.00
CA CYS A 415 8.10 3.04 4.42
C CYS A 415 8.59 2.70 5.83
N ARG A 416 9.86 2.28 5.96
CA ARG A 416 10.48 1.87 7.23
C ARG A 416 11.37 2.98 7.81
N MET A 417 11.00 3.51 8.98
CA MET A 417 11.96 4.26 9.81
C MET A 417 12.88 3.30 10.55
N THR A 418 14.19 3.41 10.34
CA THR A 418 15.19 2.51 10.94
C THR A 418 15.73 3.03 12.27
N ARG A 419 15.90 2.14 13.27
CA ARG A 419 16.31 2.45 14.65
C ARG A 419 17.62 3.25 14.81
N ALA A 420 18.49 3.30 13.80
CA ALA A 420 19.76 4.02 13.86
C ALA A 420 19.64 5.52 14.17
N GLY A 421 18.51 6.16 13.81
CA GLY A 421 18.32 7.60 14.02
C GLY A 421 18.26 8.06 15.48
N LEU A 422 17.88 7.18 16.42
CA LEU A 422 17.70 7.58 17.83
C LEU A 422 19.04 7.86 18.55
N ALA A 423 20.14 7.20 18.16
CA ALA A 423 21.38 7.24 18.92
C ALA A 423 22.14 8.57 18.79
N LEU A 424 21.97 9.30 17.67
CA LEU A 424 22.75 10.50 17.37
C LEU A 424 22.25 11.75 18.13
N LEU A 425 20.99 11.74 18.57
CA LEU A 425 20.31 12.91 19.16
C LEU A 425 20.76 13.26 20.58
N ALA A 426 21.33 12.31 21.34
CA ALA A 426 21.68 12.52 22.75
C ALA A 426 22.98 13.31 22.97
N ALA A 427 23.86 13.41 21.97
CA ALA A 427 25.25 13.83 22.15
C ALA A 427 25.51 15.36 22.10
N LEU A 428 24.53 16.17 21.70
CA LEU A 428 24.74 17.57 21.29
C LEU A 428 24.24 18.63 22.29
N ALA A 429 23.79 18.22 23.49
CA ALA A 429 23.07 19.07 24.44
C ALA A 429 23.97 19.87 25.42
N ALA A 430 24.97 20.62 24.93
CA ALA A 430 25.82 21.48 25.77
C ALA A 430 26.35 22.75 25.05
N GLY A 431 25.98 23.95 25.52
CA GLY A 431 26.51 25.23 24.99
C GLY A 431 25.64 26.47 25.27
N CYS A 432 26.17 27.70 25.02
CA CYS A 432 25.52 28.99 25.34
C CYS A 432 25.97 30.11 24.34
N VAL A 433 25.20 30.61 23.33
CA VAL A 433 24.03 31.57 23.35
C VAL A 433 24.60 33.03 23.38
N HIS A 434 24.39 34.11 22.56
CA HIS A 434 23.36 34.89 21.75
C HIS A 434 24.13 35.52 20.51
N ALA A 435 23.77 36.61 19.78
CA ALA A 435 22.80 37.72 19.82
C ALA A 435 22.38 38.10 18.38
N GLY A 436 21.14 38.54 18.18
CA GLY A 436 20.59 38.88 16.85
C GLY A 436 19.35 38.03 16.55
N ARG A 437 18.23 38.67 16.15
CA ARG A 437 16.89 38.06 16.10
C ARG A 437 16.77 36.88 15.12
N PRO A 438 16.27 35.71 15.56
CA PRO A 438 15.67 34.68 14.72
C PRO A 438 14.26 34.34 15.25
N LEU A 439 13.35 35.31 15.19
CA LEU A 439 11.94 35.15 15.59
C LEU A 439 11.05 35.28 14.36
N SER A 440 11.35 34.48 13.34
CA SER A 440 10.43 34.09 12.29
C SER A 440 9.50 33.00 12.85
N VAL A 441 8.54 33.40 13.68
CA VAL A 441 7.32 32.62 13.90
C VAL A 441 6.48 32.83 12.65
N ASP A 442 6.72 32.01 11.63
CA ASP A 442 5.85 31.98 10.45
C ASP A 442 4.63 31.12 10.77
N ASP A 443 3.58 31.76 11.29
CA ASP A 443 2.30 31.10 11.56
C ASP A 443 1.58 30.65 10.27
N ALA A 444 1.94 31.20 9.10
CA ALA A 444 1.31 30.85 7.82
C ALA A 444 1.75 29.47 7.28
N SER A 445 2.94 28.94 7.65
CA SER A 445 3.40 27.60 7.25
C SER A 445 3.08 26.48 8.22
N VAL A 446 2.55 26.77 9.43
CA VAL A 446 2.36 25.75 10.48
C VAL A 446 1.49 24.59 10.00
N ASN A 447 0.65 24.74 8.96
CA ASN A 447 -0.20 23.67 8.43
C ASN A 447 0.17 23.16 7.01
N ASP A 448 1.25 23.64 6.39
CA ASP A 448 1.61 23.34 4.98
C ASP A 448 2.87 22.45 4.87
N PRO A 449 2.74 21.10 4.82
CA PRO A 449 3.88 20.20 4.86
C PRO A 449 4.55 20.00 3.49
N GLY A 450 5.82 20.41 3.38
CA GLY A 450 6.73 19.95 2.33
C GLY A 450 7.17 20.99 1.31
N ASN A 451 6.58 22.19 1.34
CA ASN A 451 6.90 23.28 0.40
C ASN A 451 8.04 24.15 0.92
N GLY A 452 8.89 24.67 0.02
CA GLY A 452 9.90 25.67 0.35
C GLY A 452 9.30 27.07 0.38
N HIS A 453 9.82 27.99 1.21
CA HIS A 453 9.30 29.37 1.31
C HIS A 453 10.35 30.47 1.08
N LEU A 454 9.94 31.51 0.35
CA LEU A 454 10.63 32.81 0.22
C LEU A 454 9.71 33.90 0.79
N GLU A 455 10.23 34.74 1.69
CA GLU A 455 9.49 35.86 2.29
C GLU A 455 10.24 37.20 2.20
N GLY A 456 9.56 38.21 1.63
CA GLY A 456 10.04 39.59 1.54
C GLY A 456 9.12 40.56 2.28
N TRP A 457 9.69 41.37 3.18
CA TRP A 457 8.96 42.30 4.04
C TRP A 457 9.31 43.77 3.72
N PHE A 458 8.31 44.61 3.45
CA PHE A 458 8.53 45.97 2.95
C PHE A 458 7.91 47.06 3.86
N ALA A 459 8.73 47.65 4.73
CA ALA A 459 8.35 48.78 5.59
C ALA A 459 8.68 50.15 4.96
N ARG A 460 7.80 51.15 5.14
CA ARG A 460 7.98 52.52 4.62
C ARG A 460 8.22 53.59 5.71
N GLN A 461 9.35 53.50 6.41
CA GLN A 461 9.87 54.57 7.28
C GLN A 461 11.16 55.22 6.72
N PRO A 462 11.62 56.39 7.19
CA PRO A 462 12.98 56.88 6.94
C PRO A 462 14.02 56.12 7.77
N GLY A 463 15.20 55.82 7.22
CA GLY A 463 16.27 55.07 7.91
C GLY A 463 16.07 53.54 7.90
N LYS A 464 15.85 52.97 6.72
CA LYS A 464 15.06 51.73 6.55
C LYS A 464 15.65 50.41 7.05
N VAL A 465 14.81 49.73 7.85
CA VAL A 465 14.66 48.27 7.82
C VAL A 465 14.06 47.88 6.46
N ASN A 466 14.88 47.30 5.59
CA ASN A 466 14.41 46.37 4.56
C ASN A 466 14.95 45.00 4.98
N SER A 467 14.07 44.11 5.42
CA SER A 467 14.43 42.77 5.89
C SER A 467 13.86 41.71 4.95
N TRP A 468 14.70 40.85 4.41
CA TRP A 468 14.27 39.65 3.69
C TRP A 468 14.74 38.39 4.42
N THR A 469 13.97 37.31 4.26
CA THR A 469 14.27 35.99 4.82
C THR A 469 14.07 34.93 3.75
N LEU A 470 15.14 34.21 3.43
CA LEU A 470 15.12 32.98 2.65
C LEU A 470 15.04 31.81 3.63
N ALA A 471 13.93 31.07 3.65
CA ALA A 471 13.69 29.97 4.57
C ALA A 471 13.32 28.67 3.83
N PRO A 472 14.25 28.05 3.08
CA PRO A 472 14.10 26.66 2.66
C PRO A 472 13.92 25.75 3.88
N ALA A 473 12.72 25.18 4.00
CA ALA A 473 12.36 24.12 4.93
C ALA A 473 12.13 22.82 4.15
N TRP A 474 12.51 21.70 4.75
CA TRP A 474 12.28 20.36 4.20
C TRP A 474 11.74 19.45 5.29
N SER A 475 10.61 18.78 5.03
CA SER A 475 10.04 17.80 5.95
C SER A 475 10.38 16.38 5.46
N PRO A 476 11.37 15.68 6.06
CA PRO A 476 11.68 14.28 5.71
C PRO A 476 10.55 13.31 6.10
N THR A 477 9.79 13.65 7.13
CA THR A 477 8.75 12.81 7.75
C THR A 477 7.74 13.70 8.47
N GLU A 478 6.46 13.32 8.46
CA GLU A 478 5.39 14.03 9.18
C GLU A 478 5.77 14.32 10.65
N GLY A 479 5.74 15.60 11.03
CA GLY A 479 6.11 16.08 12.38
C GLY A 479 7.58 16.50 12.58
N ILE A 480 8.45 16.37 11.57
CA ILE A 480 9.82 16.91 11.59
C ILE A 480 10.04 17.81 10.37
N GLU A 481 10.60 18.99 10.61
CA GLU A 481 10.86 20.02 9.61
C GLU A 481 12.27 20.61 9.83
N LEU A 482 13.11 20.50 8.82
CA LEU A 482 14.51 20.91 8.86
C LEU A 482 14.67 22.16 8.00
N GLY A 483 14.97 23.30 8.64
CA GLY A 483 15.04 24.61 7.97
C GLY A 483 16.39 25.29 8.10
N ALA A 484 16.77 26.03 7.07
CA ALA A 484 17.84 27.03 7.15
C ALA A 484 17.27 28.39 6.75
N ALA A 485 17.35 29.37 7.63
CA ALA A 485 16.86 30.73 7.41
C ALA A 485 18.02 31.71 7.26
N LEU A 486 18.27 32.19 6.05
CA LEU A 486 19.18 33.30 5.79
C LEU A 486 18.38 34.60 5.84
N SER A 487 18.73 35.50 6.76
CA SER A 487 18.05 36.79 6.92
C SER A 487 19.04 37.96 6.83
N ARG A 488 18.58 39.07 6.23
CA ARG A 488 19.39 40.27 6.09
C ARG A 488 18.55 41.51 6.40
N ASP A 489 18.86 42.12 7.54
CA ASP A 489 18.43 43.48 7.86
C ASP A 489 19.38 44.49 7.19
N THR A 490 18.87 45.62 6.71
CA THR A 490 19.68 46.71 6.14
C THR A 490 19.98 47.85 7.11
N THR A 491 19.45 47.83 8.34
CA THR A 491 19.78 48.83 9.38
C THR A 491 21.14 48.63 10.03
N THR A 492 21.72 47.43 9.94
CA THR A 492 23.06 47.14 10.47
C THR A 492 23.92 46.44 9.40
N PRO A 493 25.27 46.54 9.47
CA PRO A 493 26.14 45.85 8.51
C PRO A 493 26.16 44.32 8.62
N ALA A 494 25.44 43.72 9.58
CA ALA A 494 25.58 42.33 9.95
C ALA A 494 24.51 41.43 9.29
N THR A 495 24.94 40.59 8.35
CA THR A 495 24.11 39.48 7.85
C THR A 495 23.87 38.43 8.95
N GLY A 496 22.65 37.88 9.01
CA GLY A 496 22.24 36.88 9.98
C GLY A 496 21.96 35.52 9.32
N THR A 497 22.66 34.46 9.75
CA THR A 497 22.41 33.10 9.24
C THR A 497 21.88 32.22 10.37
N ALA A 498 20.62 31.81 10.32
CA ALA A 498 19.96 30.99 11.34
C ALA A 498 19.67 29.57 10.85
N VAL A 499 20.28 28.56 11.45
CA VAL A 499 19.89 27.15 11.24
C VAL A 499 18.76 26.81 12.21
N GLN A 500 17.64 26.29 11.71
CA GLN A 500 16.41 26.06 12.48
C GLN A 500 16.01 24.57 12.44
N LEU A 501 16.04 23.89 13.59
CA LEU A 501 15.49 22.54 13.75
C LEU A 501 14.08 22.66 14.34
N LYS A 502 13.04 22.38 13.54
CA LYS A 502 11.62 22.53 13.91
C LYS A 502 10.97 21.15 14.03
N TRP A 503 10.56 20.79 15.24
CA TRP A 503 9.81 19.56 15.52
C TRP A 503 8.38 19.93 15.92
N ARG A 504 7.38 19.21 15.40
CA ARG A 504 5.95 19.38 15.69
C ARG A 504 5.28 18.03 15.98
N ILE A 505 4.81 17.83 17.21
CA ILE A 505 3.85 16.77 17.52
C ILE A 505 2.46 17.23 17.06
N THR A 506 1.84 16.42 16.19
CA THR A 506 0.59 16.73 15.48
C THR A 506 -0.49 15.70 15.84
N PRO A 507 -1.31 15.94 16.88
CA PRO A 507 -2.46 15.10 17.16
C PRO A 507 -3.66 15.56 16.30
N SER A 508 -3.91 14.82 15.21
CA SER A 508 -5.08 14.92 14.30
C SER A 508 -5.42 16.32 13.73
N LYS A 509 -5.37 16.46 12.39
CA LYS A 509 -5.53 17.77 11.71
C LYS A 509 -6.90 18.46 11.87
N GLU A 510 -7.97 17.73 12.21
CA GLU A 510 -9.34 18.26 12.17
C GLU A 510 -9.81 18.84 13.52
N ASP A 511 -9.45 18.22 14.65
CA ASP A 511 -9.61 18.78 16.01
C ASP A 511 -8.36 18.43 16.84
N GLY A 512 -7.70 19.43 17.44
CA GLY A 512 -6.50 19.19 18.24
C GLY A 512 -5.62 20.42 18.52
N CYS A 513 -4.68 20.24 19.46
CA CYS A 513 -3.62 21.18 19.79
C CYS A 513 -2.25 20.59 19.41
N ASN A 514 -1.57 21.26 18.49
CA ASN A 514 -0.22 20.94 18.05
C ASN A 514 0.80 21.55 19.01
N ILE A 515 1.84 20.80 19.38
CA ILE A 515 2.95 21.31 20.19
C ILE A 515 4.23 21.10 19.41
N GLY A 516 5.03 22.16 19.28
CA GLY A 516 6.31 22.12 18.60
C GLY A 516 7.39 22.92 19.32
N ALA A 517 8.64 22.65 18.94
CA ALA A 517 9.80 23.38 19.38
C ALA A 517 10.72 23.67 18.19
N VAL A 518 11.16 24.91 18.08
CA VAL A 518 12.21 25.36 17.16
C VAL A 518 13.46 25.63 17.98
N GLY A 519 14.47 24.77 17.85
CA GLY A 519 15.81 25.01 18.38
C GLY A 519 16.74 25.42 17.24
N GLY A 520 17.59 26.42 17.44
CA GLY A 520 18.45 26.88 16.35
C GLY A 520 19.69 27.63 16.79
N LEU A 521 20.55 27.95 15.81
CA LEU A 521 21.76 28.76 15.95
C LEU A 521 21.72 29.90 14.93
N ALA A 522 21.63 31.16 15.38
CA ALA A 522 21.85 32.33 14.51
C ALA A 522 23.30 32.84 14.62
N HIS A 523 24.04 32.86 13.52
CA HIS A 523 25.29 33.60 13.44
C HIS A 523 24.99 35.06 13.09
N GLN A 524 25.44 36.01 13.93
CA GLN A 524 25.50 37.42 13.57
C GLN A 524 26.97 37.87 13.49
N GLN A 525 27.30 38.48 12.35
CA GLN A 525 28.65 38.95 12.03
C GLN A 525 29.12 40.00 13.06
N GLY A 526 30.19 39.66 13.81
CA GLY A 526 30.79 40.50 14.85
C GLY A 526 30.33 40.20 16.28
N SER A 527 29.26 39.43 16.50
CA SER A 527 28.78 39.02 17.83
C SER A 527 28.81 37.51 18.08
N GLY A 528 28.88 36.67 17.03
CA GLY A 528 29.08 35.23 17.13
C GLY A 528 27.79 34.40 17.01
N ASN A 529 27.76 33.23 17.67
CA ASN A 529 26.70 32.23 17.51
C ASN A 529 25.65 32.27 18.63
N THR A 530 24.40 32.30 18.20
CA THR A 530 23.19 32.57 18.98
C THR A 530 22.30 31.33 19.08
N PRO A 531 22.48 30.43 20.06
CA PRO A 531 21.42 29.49 20.33
C PRO A 531 20.13 30.19 20.78
N TYR A 532 19.00 29.61 20.39
CA TYR A 532 17.67 30.02 20.81
C TYR A 532 16.75 28.79 20.86
N VAL A 533 15.70 28.88 21.66
CA VAL A 533 14.61 27.90 21.68
C VAL A 533 13.29 28.64 21.71
N ASN A 534 12.42 28.36 20.74
CA ASN A 534 11.03 28.83 20.69
C ASN A 534 10.08 27.63 20.79
N GLY A 535 9.21 27.59 21.79
CA GLY A 535 8.06 26.69 21.85
C GLY A 535 6.84 27.30 21.16
N LEU A 536 6.15 26.49 20.35
CA LEU A 536 4.92 26.81 19.65
C LEU A 536 3.79 25.87 20.12
N LEU A 537 2.61 26.43 20.38
CA LEU A 537 1.38 25.70 20.65
C LEU A 537 0.28 26.26 19.74
N THR A 538 -0.23 25.45 18.81
CA THR A 538 -1.28 25.85 17.84
C THR A 538 -2.51 24.95 17.98
N CYS A 539 -3.60 25.51 18.49
CA CYS A 539 -4.87 24.82 18.68
C CYS A 539 -5.91 25.25 17.64
N ASN A 540 -6.53 24.28 16.97
CA ASN A 540 -7.73 24.52 16.18
C ASN A 540 -8.94 24.66 17.12
N THR A 541 -9.85 25.58 16.82
CA THR A 541 -11.09 25.79 17.57
C THR A 541 -12.25 26.12 16.63
N ALA A 542 -13.49 25.98 17.10
CA ALA A 542 -14.70 26.34 16.34
C ALA A 542 -14.80 27.83 15.92
N MET A 543 -13.91 28.71 16.41
CA MET A 543 -13.85 30.13 15.99
C MET A 543 -12.66 30.46 15.07
N GLY A 544 -11.72 29.54 14.87
CA GLY A 544 -10.43 29.79 14.21
C GLY A 544 -9.27 29.10 14.91
N ALA A 545 -8.05 29.35 14.46
CA ALA A 545 -6.83 28.83 15.07
C ALA A 545 -6.26 29.81 16.09
N VAL A 546 -5.69 29.29 17.18
CA VAL A 546 -5.04 30.06 18.25
C VAL A 546 -3.61 29.58 18.39
N HIS A 547 -2.66 30.52 18.31
CA HIS A 547 -1.24 30.26 18.21
C HIS A 547 -0.52 30.95 19.37
N LEU A 548 0.24 30.18 20.15
CA LEU A 548 0.92 30.61 21.37
C LEU A 548 2.42 30.34 21.24
N ASN A 549 3.22 31.40 21.41
CA ASN A 549 4.66 31.36 21.19
C ASN A 549 5.40 31.82 22.45
N LEU A 550 6.41 31.05 22.86
CA LEU A 550 7.28 31.34 24.01
C LEU A 550 8.74 31.06 23.63
N GLY A 551 9.60 32.07 23.71
CA GLY A 551 11.00 31.99 23.26
C GLY A 551 12.01 32.39 24.34
N ALA A 552 13.21 31.82 24.26
CA ALA A 552 14.31 32.08 25.19
C ALA A 552 15.66 32.16 24.47
N ASN A 553 16.29 33.33 24.56
CA ASN A 553 17.60 33.64 23.97
C ASN A 553 18.50 34.25 25.07
N ARG A 554 19.79 33.92 25.18
CA ARG A 554 20.73 34.40 26.25
C ARG A 554 22.12 34.64 25.65
N ALA A 555 23.09 35.34 26.29
CA ALA A 555 24.36 35.76 25.65
C ALA A 555 25.73 35.26 26.12
N PRO A 556 26.77 35.44 25.27
CA PRO A 556 28.16 35.25 25.66
C PRO A 556 28.46 36.48 26.53
N GLY A 557 28.15 36.36 27.82
CA GLY A 557 28.22 37.46 28.79
C GLY A 557 26.96 38.31 28.96
N SER A 558 25.73 37.82 28.73
CA SER A 558 24.51 38.60 29.03
C SER A 558 23.29 37.72 29.41
N PRO A 559 22.31 38.25 30.17
CA PRO A 559 21.23 37.45 30.76
C PRO A 559 20.16 37.04 29.73
N THR A 560 19.36 36.03 30.10
CA THR A 560 18.30 35.48 29.25
C THR A 560 17.20 36.50 28.98
N LEU A 561 16.94 36.74 27.70
CA LEU A 561 15.81 37.44 27.13
C LEU A 561 14.70 36.43 26.87
N ALA A 562 13.64 36.49 27.68
CA ALA A 562 12.40 35.79 27.38
C ALA A 562 11.56 36.61 26.39
N THR A 563 10.94 35.92 25.43
CA THR A 563 10.02 36.48 24.43
C THR A 563 8.72 35.70 24.44
N GLY A 564 7.61 36.31 24.04
CA GLY A 564 6.35 35.59 23.91
C GLY A 564 5.30 36.35 23.11
N GLY A 565 4.30 35.63 22.65
CA GLY A 565 3.17 36.21 21.94
C GLY A 565 2.01 35.27 21.76
N VAL A 566 0.88 35.85 21.34
CA VAL A 566 -0.34 35.13 20.96
C VAL A 566 -0.87 35.72 19.66
N ALA A 567 -1.27 34.84 18.74
CA ALA A 567 -1.94 35.18 17.50
C ALA A 567 -3.25 34.41 17.36
N PHE A 568 -4.21 35.03 16.68
CA PHE A 568 -5.55 34.50 16.40
C PHE A 568 -5.82 34.60 14.92
N GLU A 569 -6.19 33.49 14.27
CA GLU A 569 -6.44 33.44 12.83
C GLU A 569 -7.86 32.94 12.51
N ARG A 570 -8.49 33.53 11.50
CA ARG A 570 -9.77 33.05 10.95
C ARG A 570 -9.85 33.19 9.44
N ALA A 571 -10.08 32.07 8.76
CA ALA A 571 -10.40 32.03 7.34
C ALA A 571 -11.85 32.46 7.09
N ILE A 572 -12.07 33.31 6.09
CA ILE A 572 -13.38 33.82 5.64
C ILE A 572 -13.35 33.87 4.11
N GLY A 573 -13.78 32.77 3.46
CA GLY A 573 -13.66 32.61 2.01
C GLY A 573 -12.20 32.53 1.58
N ALA A 574 -11.79 33.35 0.60
CA ALA A 574 -10.43 33.39 0.06
C ALA A 574 -9.47 34.35 0.83
N ILE A 575 -9.87 34.81 2.02
CA ILE A 575 -9.10 35.74 2.86
C ILE A 575 -8.96 35.13 4.26
N THR A 576 -7.75 35.15 4.82
CA THR A 576 -7.52 34.88 6.24
C THR A 576 -7.18 36.17 6.96
N ALA A 577 -7.93 36.50 8.01
CA ALA A 577 -7.64 37.62 8.88
C ALA A 577 -6.89 37.13 10.14
N HIS A 578 -5.93 37.92 10.60
CA HIS A 578 -5.13 37.62 11.80
C HIS A 578 -4.97 38.84 12.72
N ILE A 579 -4.83 38.58 14.03
CA ILE A 579 -4.49 39.59 15.05
C ILE A 579 -3.41 39.02 15.98
N GLU A 580 -2.38 39.80 16.26
CA GLU A 580 -1.17 39.38 16.98
C GLU A 580 -0.78 40.32 18.12
N TRP A 581 -0.29 39.74 19.20
CA TRP A 581 0.39 40.43 20.29
C TRP A 581 1.75 39.80 20.56
N PHE A 582 2.83 40.57 20.46
CA PHE A 582 4.20 40.11 20.75
C PHE A 582 4.92 41.01 21.76
N GLY A 583 5.68 40.39 22.67
CA GLY A 583 6.47 41.06 23.69
C GLY A 583 7.81 40.37 23.95
N GLN A 584 8.78 41.14 24.44
CA GLN A 584 10.09 40.64 24.87
C GLN A 584 10.46 41.32 26.19
N GLN A 585 11.16 40.65 27.09
CA GLN A 585 11.63 41.30 28.32
C GLN A 585 12.49 42.52 27.99
N ARG A 586 12.14 43.69 28.55
CA ARG A 586 12.73 45.01 28.30
C ARG A 586 12.37 45.67 26.95
N ALA A 587 11.54 45.06 26.10
CA ALA A 587 10.92 45.71 24.95
C ALA A 587 9.47 46.11 25.24
N LYS A 588 8.96 47.15 24.58
CA LYS A 588 7.53 47.48 24.60
C LYS A 588 6.75 46.43 23.78
N PRO A 589 5.53 46.03 24.21
CA PRO A 589 4.70 45.13 23.42
C PRO A 589 4.33 45.77 22.08
N THR A 590 4.23 44.93 21.05
CA THR A 590 3.78 45.28 19.71
C THR A 590 2.45 44.59 19.45
N VAL A 591 1.50 45.32 18.88
CA VAL A 591 0.18 44.81 18.48
C VAL A 591 0.06 44.96 16.97
N GLN A 592 -0.37 43.91 16.27
CA GLN A 592 -0.58 43.91 14.82
C GLN A 592 -1.93 43.30 14.45
N ALA A 593 -2.50 43.74 13.34
CA ALA A 593 -3.67 43.14 12.72
C ALA A 593 -3.49 43.20 11.20
N GLY A 594 -3.87 42.14 10.50
CA GLY A 594 -3.63 42.02 9.07
C GLY A 594 -4.52 41.01 8.38
N VAL A 595 -4.35 40.93 7.07
CA VAL A 595 -5.07 40.02 6.17
C VAL A 595 -4.11 39.45 5.14
N ARG A 596 -4.31 38.17 4.82
CA ARG A 596 -3.60 37.47 3.74
C ARG A 596 -4.54 36.78 2.77
N THR A 597 -4.13 36.69 1.52
CA THR A 597 -4.90 36.05 0.44
C THR A 597 -3.96 35.42 -0.59
N GLU A 598 -4.39 34.31 -1.20
CA GLU A 598 -3.67 33.68 -2.32
C GLU A 598 -4.06 34.38 -3.61
N VAL A 599 -3.10 35.02 -4.27
CA VAL A 599 -3.32 35.84 -5.48
C VAL A 599 -3.14 35.05 -6.78
N ALA A 600 -2.39 33.94 -6.72
CA ALA A 600 -2.25 32.91 -7.75
C ALA A 600 -1.73 31.64 -7.06
N LYS A 601 -1.79 30.47 -7.71
CA LYS A 601 -1.35 29.20 -7.11
C LYS A 601 0.07 29.30 -6.54
N GLY A 602 0.21 29.13 -5.22
CA GLY A 602 1.47 29.21 -4.49
C GLY A 602 1.99 30.63 -4.21
N TRP A 603 1.28 31.67 -4.63
CA TRP A 603 1.62 33.09 -4.40
C TRP A 603 0.65 33.73 -3.40
N GLN A 604 1.16 34.17 -2.26
CA GLN A 604 0.39 34.81 -1.21
C GLN A 604 0.86 36.25 -0.97
N LEU A 605 -0.12 37.14 -0.77
CA LEU A 605 0.06 38.54 -0.38
C LEU A 605 -0.43 38.71 1.07
N ASP A 606 0.37 39.37 1.90
CA ASP A 606 0.02 39.78 3.26
C ASP A 606 0.06 41.32 3.39
N GLY A 607 -0.90 41.89 4.11
CA GLY A 607 -0.92 43.29 4.49
C GLY A 607 -1.20 43.45 5.98
N THR A 608 -0.23 44.03 6.72
CA THR A 608 -0.25 44.12 8.18
C THR A 608 -0.17 45.58 8.65
N LEU A 609 -1.05 45.99 9.56
CA LEU A 609 -0.99 47.27 10.25
C LEU A 609 -0.75 47.03 11.75
N GLY A 610 0.26 47.69 12.31
CA GLY A 610 0.65 47.48 13.70
C GLY A 610 1.08 48.75 14.42
N ARG A 611 1.29 48.62 15.73
CA ARG A 611 1.82 49.70 16.58
C ARG A 611 2.93 49.17 17.48
N SER A 612 4.11 49.82 17.42
CA SER A 612 5.26 49.50 18.27
C SER A 612 5.93 50.77 18.77
N ALA A 613 6.41 50.74 20.02
CA ALA A 613 7.03 51.85 20.78
C ALA A 613 6.20 53.14 20.98
N GLY A 614 5.22 53.41 20.12
CA GLY A 614 4.38 54.61 20.01
C GLY A 614 3.96 54.88 18.56
N GLU A 615 4.77 54.43 17.60
CA GLU A 615 4.64 54.61 16.15
C GLU A 615 3.72 53.59 15.49
N THR A 616 3.14 53.96 14.34
CA THR A 616 2.37 53.05 13.48
C THR A 616 3.29 52.43 12.43
N LEU A 617 3.20 51.10 12.30
CA LEU A 617 3.92 50.30 11.31
C LEU A 617 2.92 49.83 10.24
N LEU A 618 3.31 49.95 8.98
CA LEU A 618 2.61 49.35 7.85
C LEU A 618 3.59 48.40 7.14
N SER A 619 3.20 47.14 7.04
CA SER A 619 3.91 46.09 6.32
C SER A 619 3.10 45.63 5.11
N VAL A 620 3.80 45.29 4.04
CA VAL A 620 3.27 44.46 2.95
C VAL A 620 4.29 43.35 2.71
N GLY A 621 3.82 42.11 2.74
CA GLY A 621 4.61 40.90 2.59
C GLY A 621 4.23 40.13 1.33
N PHE A 622 5.22 39.50 0.71
CA PHE A 622 5.01 38.54 -0.39
C PHE A 622 5.63 37.21 -0.01
N LYS A 623 4.86 36.13 -0.16
CA LYS A 623 5.28 34.75 0.07
C LYS A 623 5.08 33.92 -1.20
N TYR A 624 6.08 33.12 -1.55
CA TYR A 624 5.98 32.10 -2.59
C TYR A 624 6.30 30.72 -2.01
N SER A 625 5.44 29.75 -2.29
CA SER A 625 5.62 28.34 -1.98
C SER A 625 6.06 27.57 -3.23
N PHE A 626 7.17 26.85 -3.10
CA PHE A 626 7.75 25.97 -4.13
C PHE A 626 7.23 24.54 -3.98
#